data_AF-W9JWB6-F1
#
_entry.id   AF-W9JWB6-F1
#
_cell.length_a   1.000
_cell.length_b   1.000
_cell.length_c   1.000
_cell.angle_alpha   90.00
_cell.angle_beta   90.00
_cell.angle_gamma   90.00
#
_symmetry.space_group_name_H-M   'P 1'
#
loop_
_entity.id
_entity.type
_entity.pdbx_description
1 polymer ?
#
loop_
_entity_poly.entity_id
_entity_poly.type
_entity_poly.pdbx_seq_one_letter_code
_entity_poly.pdbx_strand_id
1 'polypeptide(L)'
;MFVPLLLLNLLLPSSLAAPYLNVRDCQINEIPASLSGAYIDRDNKNNVSFRLYSEGIDTRCPPLNKDPQKNTAKPFTSKNVYKCANPAVTFSYNGDGGQLRIWISNEKGSFGGFVTISNPSSEVISTTLKCLDN
;
A
#
# COMPACT_ATOMS: atom_id res chain seq x y z
N MET A 1 -0.84 -38.20 49.23
CA MET A 1 0.19 -37.25 48.75
C MET A 1 0.21 -37.32 47.23
N PHE A 2 0.33 -36.17 46.55
CA PHE A 2 0.44 -35.95 45.08
C PHE A 2 -0.86 -36.14 44.25
N VAL A 3 -1.73 -35.11 44.22
CA VAL A 3 -1.82 -33.99 43.24
C VAL A 3 -2.60 -34.38 41.96
N PRO A 4 -3.83 -33.84 41.78
CA PRO A 4 -4.59 -33.86 40.53
C PRO A 4 -4.27 -32.59 39.72
N LEU A 5 -4.03 -32.68 38.41
CA LEU A 5 -4.13 -31.55 37.43
C LEU A 5 -3.58 -32.01 36.06
N LEU A 6 -4.43 -32.60 35.23
CA LEU A 6 -4.18 -32.78 33.80
C LEU A 6 -5.48 -32.50 33.02
N LEU A 7 -6.05 -31.32 33.29
CA LEU A 7 -7.12 -30.72 32.52
C LEU A 7 -6.80 -29.23 32.39
N LEU A 8 -5.84 -28.89 31.52
CA LEU A 8 -5.66 -27.54 31.00
C LEU A 8 -4.67 -27.65 29.81
N ASN A 9 -4.97 -26.96 28.71
CA ASN A 9 -4.16 -26.79 27.49
C ASN A 9 -4.59 -27.57 26.22
N LEU A 10 -5.89 -27.60 25.91
CA LEU A 10 -6.32 -27.57 24.51
C LEU A 10 -7.40 -26.50 24.28
N LEU A 11 -7.17 -25.32 24.83
CA LEU A 11 -7.69 -24.07 24.29
C LEU A 11 -6.50 -23.37 23.65
N LEU A 12 -6.10 -23.80 22.45
CA LEU A 12 -5.26 -22.98 21.60
C LEU A 12 -6.12 -21.83 21.09
N PRO A 13 -5.83 -20.57 21.47
CA PRO A 13 -6.47 -19.43 20.86
C PRO A 13 -5.97 -19.31 19.43
N SER A 14 -6.93 -19.31 18.50
CA SER A 14 -6.97 -18.33 17.43
C SER A 14 -5.71 -18.24 16.54
N SER A 15 -5.47 -19.24 15.70
CA SER A 15 -4.95 -18.93 14.37
C SER A 15 -6.12 -18.50 13.47
N LEU A 16 -6.77 -17.39 13.83
CA LEU A 16 -7.38 -16.57 12.80
C LEU A 16 -6.20 -16.08 11.96
N ALA A 17 -5.92 -16.77 10.85
CA ALA A 17 -5.24 -16.15 9.75
C ALA A 17 -5.88 -14.77 9.60
N ALA A 18 -5.06 -13.72 9.71
CA ALA A 18 -5.54 -12.34 9.62
C ALA A 18 -6.53 -12.28 8.46
N PRO A 19 -7.80 -11.92 8.68
CA PRO A 19 -8.71 -11.76 7.57
C PRO A 19 -8.05 -10.68 6.73
N TYR A 20 -7.49 -11.08 5.58
CA TYR A 20 -7.00 -10.18 4.55
C TYR A 20 -8.13 -9.19 4.40
N LEU A 21 -7.89 -7.96 4.90
CA LEU A 21 -8.97 -7.12 5.35
C LEU A 21 -9.97 -6.97 4.23
N ASN A 22 -11.25 -7.02 4.60
CA ASN A 22 -12.35 -6.59 3.76
C ASN A 22 -12.03 -5.16 3.31
N VAL A 23 -11.33 -5.03 2.18
CA VAL A 23 -11.38 -3.86 1.33
C VAL A 23 -12.85 -3.78 0.98
N ARG A 24 -13.58 -3.00 1.77
CA ARG A 24 -15.03 -2.94 1.68
C ARG A 24 -15.36 -2.60 0.24
N ASP A 25 -16.31 -3.32 -0.31
CA ASP A 25 -17.07 -2.95 -1.50
C ASP A 25 -17.39 -1.45 -1.38
N CYS A 26 -17.52 -0.73 -2.48
CA CYS A 26 -17.81 0.71 -2.52
C CYS A 26 -19.11 1.18 -1.81
N GLN A 27 -19.69 0.36 -0.92
CA GLN A 27 -20.61 0.73 0.17
C GLN A 27 -20.12 1.91 1.02
N ILE A 28 -18.82 2.19 1.04
CA ILE A 28 -18.25 3.43 1.56
C ILE A 28 -17.64 4.25 0.41
N ASN A 29 -17.88 5.56 0.43
CA ASN A 29 -17.49 6.45 -0.67
C ASN A 29 -15.99 6.77 -0.68
N GLU A 30 -15.30 6.58 0.44
CA GLU A 30 -13.89 6.88 0.57
C GLU A 30 -13.22 6.08 1.69
N ILE A 31 -11.93 5.84 1.53
CA ILE A 31 -11.06 5.19 2.53
C ILE A 31 -9.85 6.07 2.85
N PRO A 32 -9.42 6.14 4.12
CA PRO A 32 -8.20 6.83 4.48
C PRO A 32 -6.98 6.07 3.96
N ALA A 33 -5.97 6.80 3.50
CA ALA A 33 -4.68 6.25 3.13
C ALA A 33 -3.53 7.15 3.62
N SER A 34 -2.40 6.54 3.93
CA SER A 34 -1.18 7.27 4.25
C SER A 34 0.02 6.67 3.54
N LEU A 35 0.96 7.56 3.20
CA LEU A 35 2.22 7.21 2.60
C LEU A 35 3.34 7.53 3.57
N SER A 36 4.33 6.65 3.68
CA SER A 36 5.56 6.92 4.43
C SER A 36 6.80 6.56 3.61
N GLY A 37 7.93 7.19 3.93
CA GLY A 37 9.21 6.88 3.29
C GLY A 37 9.16 7.09 1.78
N ALA A 38 8.44 8.13 1.35
CA ALA A 38 8.39 8.50 -0.06
C ALA A 38 9.77 9.03 -0.48
N TYR A 39 10.33 8.44 -1.53
CA TYR A 39 11.64 8.81 -2.06
C TYR A 39 11.55 8.94 -3.57
N ILE A 40 12.03 10.07 -4.08
CA ILE A 40 12.19 10.33 -5.51
C ILE A 40 13.69 10.29 -5.79
N ASP A 41 14.08 9.43 -6.72
CA ASP A 41 15.44 9.32 -7.23
C ASP A 41 15.87 10.67 -7.85
N ARG A 42 17.04 11.15 -7.46
CA ARG A 42 17.56 12.46 -7.91
C ARG A 42 18.05 12.42 -9.36
N ASP A 43 18.55 11.27 -9.81
CA ASP A 43 19.10 11.10 -11.15
C ASP A 43 17.99 10.73 -12.15
N ASN A 44 16.88 10.20 -11.64
CA ASN A 44 15.69 9.90 -12.42
C ASN A 44 14.42 10.33 -11.69
N LYS A 45 13.96 11.56 -11.95
CA LYS A 45 12.75 12.14 -11.33
C LYS A 45 11.47 11.32 -11.50
N ASN A 46 11.44 10.30 -12.34
CA ASN A 46 10.30 9.41 -12.48
C ASN A 46 10.41 8.14 -11.61
N ASN A 47 11.55 7.87 -10.99
CA ASN A 47 11.70 6.74 -10.09
C ASN A 47 11.30 7.15 -8.68
N VAL A 48 10.16 6.61 -8.23
CA VAL A 48 9.58 6.85 -6.90
C VAL A 48 9.49 5.55 -6.14
N SER A 49 9.74 5.59 -4.83
CA SER A 49 9.36 4.54 -3.90
C SER A 49 8.62 5.09 -2.69
N PHE A 50 7.73 4.31 -2.10
CA PHE A 50 6.94 4.65 -0.92
C PHE A 50 6.35 3.39 -0.28
N ARG A 51 5.86 3.53 0.95
CA ARG A 51 5.02 2.54 1.62
C ARG A 51 3.62 3.11 1.78
N LEU A 52 2.60 2.32 1.44
CA LEU A 52 1.19 2.68 1.54
C LEU A 52 0.55 1.93 2.70
N TYR A 53 -0.24 2.64 3.49
CA TYR A 53 -1.14 2.08 4.49
C TYR A 53 -2.57 2.53 4.22
N SER A 54 -3.52 1.61 4.19
CA SER A 54 -4.95 1.92 4.04
C SER A 54 -5.78 0.69 4.39
N GLU A 55 -6.79 0.82 5.27
CA GLU A 55 -7.74 -0.26 5.59
C GLU A 55 -7.08 -1.64 5.78
N GLY A 56 -6.02 -1.68 6.60
CA GLY A 56 -5.22 -2.87 6.92
C GLY A 56 -4.41 -3.47 5.78
N ILE A 57 -4.37 -2.81 4.62
CA ILE A 57 -3.30 -2.98 3.64
C ILE A 57 -2.06 -2.23 4.14
N ASP A 58 -0.94 -2.93 4.10
CA ASP A 58 0.40 -2.39 4.30
C ASP A 58 1.28 -2.95 3.17
N THR A 59 1.72 -2.08 2.25
CA THR A 59 2.47 -2.52 1.07
C THR A 59 3.55 -1.53 0.65
N ARG A 60 4.63 -2.05 0.09
CA ARG A 60 5.71 -1.26 -0.52
C ARG A 60 5.52 -1.14 -2.04
N CYS A 61 5.85 0.02 -2.57
CA CYS A 61 5.71 0.38 -3.98
C CYS A 61 6.99 1.11 -4.41
N PRO A 62 7.70 0.70 -5.48
CA PRO A 62 7.60 -0.55 -6.25
C PRO A 62 7.93 -1.77 -5.37
N PRO A 63 7.65 -3.02 -5.81
CA PRO A 63 8.11 -4.20 -5.10
C PRO A 63 9.62 -4.15 -4.99
N LEU A 64 10.13 -4.06 -3.76
CA LEU A 64 11.57 -4.01 -3.52
C LEU A 64 12.19 -5.32 -4.02
N ASN A 65 13.11 -5.25 -4.98
CA ASN A 65 14.25 -6.18 -4.95
C ASN A 65 15.04 -5.90 -3.66
N LYS A 66 15.84 -6.85 -3.19
CA LYS A 66 16.55 -6.77 -1.89
C LYS A 66 17.33 -5.47 -1.62
N ASP A 67 17.55 -4.63 -2.65
CA ASP A 67 18.17 -3.32 -2.57
C ASP A 67 17.19 -2.23 -3.06
N PRO A 68 16.70 -1.34 -2.17
CA PRO A 68 15.80 -0.23 -2.51
C PRO A 68 16.40 0.79 -3.48
N GLN A 69 17.73 0.88 -3.56
CA GLN A 69 18.43 1.78 -4.48
C GLN A 69 18.62 1.15 -5.87
N LYS A 70 18.52 -0.19 -5.98
CA LYS A 70 18.51 -0.92 -7.26
C LYS A 70 17.08 -1.24 -7.68
N ASN A 71 16.21 -0.24 -7.60
CA ASN A 71 14.89 -0.36 -8.23
C ASN A 71 15.09 -0.31 -9.74
N THR A 72 15.43 -1.45 -10.33
CA THR A 72 15.66 -1.66 -11.76
C THR A 72 14.38 -1.61 -12.59
N ALA A 73 13.31 -1.01 -12.06
CA ALA A 73 12.16 -0.69 -12.86
C ALA A 73 12.64 0.27 -13.95
N LYS A 74 12.43 -0.10 -15.23
CA LYS A 74 12.53 0.83 -16.35
C LYS A 74 11.88 2.16 -15.92
N PRO A 75 12.45 3.33 -16.29
CA PRO A 75 11.98 4.63 -15.82
C PRO A 75 10.47 4.65 -15.81
N PHE A 76 9.87 4.98 -14.66
CA PHE A 76 8.41 5.01 -14.62
C PHE A 76 7.98 6.04 -15.66
N THR A 77 7.12 5.65 -16.59
CA THR A 77 6.55 6.65 -17.48
C THR A 77 5.21 7.03 -16.89
N SER A 78 4.85 8.31 -16.95
CA SER A 78 3.55 8.81 -16.51
C SER A 78 2.36 8.12 -17.19
N LYS A 79 2.62 7.37 -18.27
CA LYS A 79 1.65 6.61 -19.06
C LYS A 79 1.41 5.19 -18.52
N ASN A 80 2.25 4.68 -17.64
CA ASN A 80 2.19 3.30 -17.17
C ASN A 80 1.62 3.21 -15.75
N VAL A 81 0.94 2.09 -15.49
CA VAL A 81 0.46 1.71 -14.16
C VAL A 81 1.31 0.55 -13.65
N TYR A 82 1.75 0.65 -12.41
CA TYR A 82 2.71 -0.25 -11.77
C TYR A 82 2.08 -0.92 -10.56
N LYS A 83 2.41 -2.19 -10.34
CA LYS A 83 1.95 -2.94 -9.16
C LYS A 83 2.89 -2.70 -7.98
N CYS A 84 2.32 -2.64 -6.78
CA CYS A 84 3.07 -2.72 -5.54
C CYS A 84 3.34 -4.18 -5.17
N ALA A 85 3.99 -4.42 -4.03
CA ALA A 85 4.19 -5.78 -3.49
C ALA A 85 2.85 -6.51 -3.25
N ASN A 86 1.86 -5.82 -2.70
CA ASN A 86 0.48 -6.27 -2.73
C ASN A 86 -0.14 -5.96 -4.12
N PRO A 87 -0.55 -6.98 -4.90
CA PRO A 87 -1.05 -6.80 -6.26
C PRO A 87 -2.42 -6.11 -6.34
N ALA A 88 -3.16 -5.99 -5.23
CA ALA A 88 -4.38 -5.19 -5.15
C ALA A 88 -4.10 -3.69 -5.24
N VAL A 89 -2.85 -3.26 -4.99
CA VAL A 89 -2.44 -1.85 -5.04
C VAL A 89 -1.64 -1.59 -6.31
N THR A 90 -2.09 -0.59 -7.06
CA THR A 90 -1.37 -0.08 -8.23
C THR A 90 -1.16 1.43 -8.13
N PHE A 91 -0.17 1.94 -8.86
CA PHE A 91 0.15 3.35 -8.87
C PHE A 91 0.68 3.82 -10.23
N SER A 92 0.60 5.11 -10.48
CA SER A 92 1.35 5.79 -11.55
C SER A 92 1.95 7.06 -11.01
N TYR A 93 3.06 7.49 -11.60
CA TYR A 93 3.79 8.65 -11.12
C TYR A 93 4.25 9.53 -12.28
N ASN A 94 4.04 10.84 -12.12
CA ASN A 94 4.55 11.87 -13.01
C ASN A 94 5.57 12.74 -12.28
N GLY A 95 6.85 12.58 -12.62
CA GLY A 95 7.95 13.32 -12.02
C GLY A 95 7.99 14.82 -12.33
N ASP A 96 7.31 15.29 -13.39
CA ASP A 96 7.28 16.73 -13.74
C ASP A 96 6.47 17.56 -12.75
N GLY A 97 5.43 16.97 -12.17
CA GLY A 97 4.55 17.61 -11.20
C GLY A 97 4.53 16.94 -9.83
N GLY A 98 5.37 15.93 -9.61
CA GLY A 98 5.36 15.11 -8.41
C GLY A 98 4.03 14.40 -8.16
N GLN A 99 3.20 14.19 -9.18
CA GLN A 99 1.85 13.66 -8.99
C GLN A 99 1.91 12.13 -8.94
N LEU A 100 1.65 11.58 -7.75
CA LEU A 100 1.48 10.16 -7.50
C LEU A 100 -0.01 9.82 -7.47
N ARG A 101 -0.44 8.94 -8.36
CA ARG A 101 -1.81 8.40 -8.39
C ARG A 101 -1.79 6.98 -7.87
N ILE A 102 -2.79 6.62 -7.07
CA ILE A 102 -2.86 5.35 -6.34
C ILE A 102 -4.24 4.75 -6.55
N TRP A 103 -4.28 3.44 -6.75
CA TRP A 103 -5.50 2.65 -6.81
C TRP A 103 -5.39 1.42 -5.91
N ILE A 104 -6.45 1.15 -5.17
CA ILE A 104 -6.65 -0.09 -4.41
C ILE A 104 -7.88 -0.76 -5.00
N SER A 105 -7.71 -1.93 -5.61
CA SER A 105 -8.77 -2.63 -6.33
C SER A 105 -8.91 -4.08 -5.86
N ASN A 106 -10.15 -4.54 -5.77
CA ASN A 106 -10.49 -5.95 -5.56
C ASN A 106 -11.64 -6.37 -6.49
N GLU A 107 -12.18 -7.58 -6.29
CA GLU A 107 -13.31 -8.10 -7.08
C GLU A 107 -14.62 -7.29 -6.91
N LYS A 108 -14.67 -6.40 -5.91
CA LYS A 108 -15.90 -5.77 -5.43
C LYS A 108 -15.89 -4.24 -5.54
N GLY A 109 -14.83 -3.65 -6.07
CA GLY A 109 -14.69 -2.21 -6.24
C GLY A 109 -13.26 -1.75 -6.40
N SER A 110 -13.10 -0.45 -6.69
CA SER A 110 -11.81 0.22 -6.75
C SER A 110 -11.87 1.56 -6.04
N PHE A 111 -10.85 1.87 -5.26
CA PHE A 111 -10.63 3.18 -4.66
C PHE A 111 -9.42 3.83 -5.31
N GLY A 112 -9.54 5.09 -5.70
CA GLY A 112 -8.49 5.85 -6.34
C GLY A 112 -8.31 7.24 -5.76
N GLY A 113 -7.08 7.73 -5.85
CA GLY A 113 -6.75 9.08 -5.42
C GLY A 113 -5.40 9.52 -5.97
N PHE A 114 -5.05 10.75 -5.66
CA PHE A 114 -3.73 11.27 -5.99
C PHE A 114 -3.18 12.13 -4.87
N VAL A 115 -1.87 12.27 -4.87
CA VAL A 115 -1.13 13.11 -3.94
C VAL A 115 0.08 13.69 -4.65
N THR A 116 0.48 14.90 -4.25
CA THR A 116 1.72 15.51 -4.73
C THR A 116 2.84 15.16 -3.75
N ILE A 117 3.90 14.56 -4.27
CA ILE A 117 5.13 14.25 -3.52
C ILE A 117 6.29 15.11 -4.03
N SER A 118 7.06 15.64 -3.08
CA SER A 118 8.27 16.43 -3.32
C SER A 118 9.49 15.72 -2.74
N ASN A 119 10.69 16.18 -3.11
CA ASN A 119 11.94 15.78 -2.46
C ASN A 119 12.58 17.01 -1.78
N PRO A 120 12.81 17.03 -0.46
CA PRO A 120 12.42 15.99 0.51
C PRO A 120 10.89 15.90 0.67
N SER A 121 10.40 14.71 0.99
CA SER A 121 9.00 14.51 1.35
C SER A 121 8.81 14.68 2.85
N SER A 122 7.58 14.99 3.26
CA SER A 122 7.17 14.78 4.65
C SER A 122 7.38 13.31 5.07
N GLU A 123 7.58 13.09 6.36
CA GLU A 123 7.76 11.75 6.94
C GLU A 123 6.52 10.86 6.69
N VAL A 124 5.33 11.45 6.84
CA VAL A 124 4.04 10.84 6.53
C VAL A 124 3.19 11.80 5.71
N ILE A 125 2.52 11.30 4.67
CA ILE A 125 1.60 12.04 3.82
C ILE A 125 0.23 11.36 3.90
N SER A 126 -0.77 12.05 4.44
CA SER A 126 -2.14 11.53 4.51
C SER A 126 -2.93 11.93 3.27
N THR A 127 -3.79 11.03 2.78
CA THR A 127 -4.71 11.27 1.67
C THR A 127 -5.97 10.43 1.85
N THR A 128 -6.96 10.67 1.01
CA THR A 128 -8.22 9.93 0.98
C THR A 128 -8.40 9.37 -0.42
N LEU A 129 -8.65 8.07 -0.51
CA LEU A 129 -8.95 7.40 -1.78
C LEU A 129 -10.47 7.31 -1.92
N LYS A 130 -10.99 7.80 -3.03
CA LYS A 130 -12.43 7.79 -3.30
C LYS A 130 -12.79 6.52 -4.04
N CYS A 131 -13.96 5.98 -3.74
CA CYS A 131 -14.56 4.94 -4.56
C CYS A 131 -14.66 5.43 -6.02
N LEU A 132 -14.34 4.54 -6.96
CA LEU A 132 -14.39 4.76 -8.41
C LEU A 132 -15.54 3.98 -9.07
N ASP A 133 -16.57 3.60 -8.31
CA ASP A 133 -17.78 2.98 -8.88
C ASP A 133 -18.28 3.84 -10.04
N ASN A 134 -18.44 3.19 -11.20
CA ASN A 134 -19.10 3.78 -12.36
C ASN A 134 -20.59 3.98 -12.08
#